data_AF-A0A6M1UFA3-F1
#
_entry.id   AF-A0A6M1UFA3-F1
#
_cell.length_a   1.000
_cell.length_b   1.000
_cell.length_c   1.000
_cell.angle_alpha   90.00
_cell.angle_beta   90.00
_cell.angle_gamma   90.00
#
_symmetry.space_group_name_H-M   'P 1'
#
loop_
_entity.id
_entity.type
_entity.pdbx_description
1 polymer ?
#
loop_
_entity_poly.entity_id
_entity_poly.type
_entity_poly.pdbx_seq_one_letter_code
_entity_poly.pdbx_strand_id
1 'polypeptide(L)'
;MKFASVSNDFFKLCSFDKELLENSNRRPYLIIVKLKYNGKRQDFAIPLRSNISSTTPREQYFPLPPRKSTSKGRKHGLHYIKMFPIRKEFLQKFHTDKDPYYQMLVKFIDKRKKQIITEAQEYLDKYESGYRFEYATDIHGIYLTLQEAFPAKEAAYVVESSKDEDKNL
;
A
#
# COMPACT_ATOMS: atom_id res chain seq x y z
N MET A 1 -8.18 3.44 -10.27
CA MET A 1 -7.13 3.53 -9.23
C MET A 1 -6.30 4.78 -9.55
N LYS A 2 -5.35 5.21 -8.72
CA LYS A 2 -4.47 6.33 -9.12
C LYS A 2 -3.02 6.06 -8.76
N PHE A 3 -2.11 6.59 -9.58
CA PHE A 3 -0.69 6.67 -9.26
C PHE A 3 -0.45 7.80 -8.27
N ALA A 4 0.46 7.57 -7.34
CA ALA A 4 1.00 8.60 -6.47
C ALA A 4 2.42 8.21 -6.04
N SER A 5 3.13 9.18 -5.44
CA SER A 5 4.32 8.91 -4.65
C SER A 5 3.93 8.92 -3.18
N VAL A 6 4.74 8.29 -2.33
CA VAL A 6 4.59 8.35 -0.87
C VAL A 6 5.65 9.28 -0.31
N SER A 7 5.29 10.15 0.63
CA SER A 7 6.23 11.06 1.27
C SER A 7 7.27 10.30 2.11
N ASN A 8 8.45 10.89 2.25
CA ASN A 8 9.52 10.29 3.06
C ASN A 8 9.15 10.16 4.54
N ASP A 9 8.23 10.97 5.04
CA ASP A 9 7.80 10.93 6.44
C ASP A 9 7.05 9.64 6.78
N PHE A 10 6.34 9.04 5.80
CA PHE A 10 5.77 7.71 6.00
C PHE A 10 6.85 6.65 6.22
N PHE A 11 7.94 6.68 5.43
CA PHE A 11 9.03 5.70 5.55
C PHE A 11 9.81 5.90 6.85
N LYS A 12 9.97 7.15 7.31
CA LYS A 12 10.54 7.42 8.64
C LYS A 12 9.67 6.84 9.74
N LEU A 13 8.35 7.08 9.67
CA LEU A 13 7.37 6.57 10.63
C LEU A 13 7.38 5.03 10.69
N CYS A 14 7.58 4.37 9.55
CA CYS A 14 7.57 2.90 9.42
C CYS A 14 8.98 2.30 9.32
N SER A 15 10.00 2.98 9.84
CA SER A 15 11.42 2.58 9.70
C SER A 15 11.78 1.25 10.37
N PHE A 16 10.88 0.70 11.20
CA PHE A 16 11.02 -0.63 11.79
C PHE A 16 10.90 -1.76 10.74
N ASP A 17 10.16 -1.53 9.64
CA ASP A 17 9.93 -2.55 8.62
C ASP A 17 11.06 -2.53 7.58
N LYS A 18 11.96 -3.52 7.68
CA LYS A 18 13.09 -3.70 6.75
C LYS A 18 12.67 -4.15 5.35
N GLU A 19 11.45 -4.68 5.20
CA GLU A 19 10.91 -5.18 3.96
C GLU A 19 10.07 -4.15 3.22
N LEU A 20 9.71 -3.04 3.88
CA LEU A 20 9.07 -1.90 3.27
C LEU A 20 9.99 -1.29 2.20
N LEU A 21 9.52 -1.31 0.95
CA LEU A 21 10.30 -0.77 -0.15
C LEU A 21 10.38 0.75 -0.05
N GLU A 22 11.55 1.26 0.32
CA GLU A 22 11.78 2.70 0.40
C GLU A 22 11.58 3.43 -0.93
N ASN A 23 11.34 4.74 -0.81
CA ASN A 23 11.14 5.67 -1.91
C ASN A 23 12.44 6.03 -2.67
N SER A 24 13.30 5.06 -2.95
CA SER A 24 14.46 5.26 -3.82
C SER A 24 13.99 5.83 -5.17
N ASN A 25 14.38 7.06 -5.52
CA ASN A 25 14.05 7.75 -6.78
C ASN A 25 12.56 8.05 -7.02
N ARG A 26 11.79 8.44 -6.00
CA ARG A 26 10.36 8.77 -6.13
C ARG A 26 9.55 7.65 -6.79
N ARG A 27 9.73 6.42 -6.29
CA ARG A 27 9.08 5.22 -6.82
C ARG A 27 7.57 5.48 -6.98
N PRO A 28 6.99 5.18 -8.15
CA PRO A 28 5.55 5.25 -8.31
C PRO A 28 4.89 4.09 -7.58
N TYR A 29 3.81 4.40 -6.87
CA TYR A 29 2.94 3.42 -6.24
C TYR A 29 1.55 3.54 -6.84
N LEU A 30 0.87 2.42 -6.99
CA LEU A 30 -0.56 2.39 -7.23
C LEU A 30 -1.26 2.47 -5.87
N ILE A 31 -1.79 3.63 -5.52
CA ILE A 31 -2.03 3.99 -4.11
C ILE A 31 -3.46 3.81 -3.64
N ILE A 32 -4.40 3.52 -4.54
CA ILE A 32 -5.81 3.50 -4.13
C ILE A 32 -6.48 2.23 -4.59
N VAL A 33 -6.20 1.17 -3.83
CA VAL A 33 -7.16 0.10 -3.64
C VAL A 33 -7.68 0.21 -2.21
N LYS A 34 -9.00 0.43 -2.07
CA LYS A 34 -9.68 0.28 -0.78
C LYS A 34 -9.85 -1.20 -0.49
N LEU A 35 -8.99 -1.73 0.35
CA LEU A 35 -9.01 -3.12 0.79
C LEU A 35 -9.57 -3.21 2.21
N LYS A 36 -10.08 -4.38 2.57
CA LYS A 36 -10.48 -4.71 3.93
C LYS A 36 -9.31 -5.35 4.66
N TYR A 37 -8.99 -4.87 5.85
CA TYR A 37 -8.00 -5.46 6.75
C TYR A 37 -8.46 -5.25 8.19
N ASN A 38 -8.37 -6.29 9.02
CA ASN A 38 -8.77 -6.21 10.43
C ASN A 38 -10.19 -5.63 10.60
N GLY A 39 -11.12 -6.14 9.78
CA GLY A 39 -12.51 -5.68 9.75
C GLY A 39 -12.76 -4.31 9.10
N LYS A 40 -11.74 -3.48 8.87
CA LYS A 40 -11.90 -2.08 8.40
C LYS A 40 -11.48 -1.90 6.94
N ARG A 41 -12.15 -1.00 6.22
CA ARG A 41 -11.73 -0.59 4.88
C ARG A 41 -10.72 0.55 4.96
N GLN A 42 -9.58 0.37 4.33
CA GLN A 42 -8.50 1.36 4.31
C GLN A 42 -7.82 1.43 2.94
N ASP A 43 -7.16 2.55 2.67
CA ASP A 43 -6.38 2.72 1.44
C ASP A 43 -5.08 1.92 1.56
N PHE A 44 -4.73 1.21 0.50
CA PHE A 44 -3.47 0.47 0.37
C PHE A 44 -2.66 0.97 -0.82
N ALA A 45 -1.35 1.10 -0.60
CA ALA A 45 -0.36 1.34 -1.63
C ALA A 45 0.26 0.03 -2.11
N ILE A 46 0.23 -0.20 -3.42
CA ILE A 46 0.86 -1.35 -4.07
C ILE A 46 2.01 -0.82 -4.95
N PRO A 47 3.28 -1.13 -4.64
CA PRO A 47 4.42 -0.59 -5.37
C PRO A 47 4.54 -1.19 -6.78
N LEU A 48 4.95 -0.35 -7.74
CA LEU A 48 5.47 -0.83 -9.01
C LEU A 48 6.92 -1.30 -8.86
N ARG A 49 7.24 -2.48 -9.39
CA ARG A 49 8.62 -2.99 -9.45
C ARG A 49 8.94 -3.52 -10.85
N SER A 50 10.06 -3.09 -11.43
CA SER A 50 10.51 -3.53 -12.76
C SER A 50 11.51 -4.68 -12.74
N ASN A 51 11.90 -5.20 -11.57
CA ASN A 51 12.90 -6.27 -11.49
C ASN A 51 12.49 -7.35 -10.47
N ILE A 52 11.24 -7.80 -10.57
CA ILE A 52 10.75 -8.97 -9.82
C ILE A 52 11.45 -10.22 -10.37
N SER A 53 11.80 -11.17 -9.50
CA SER A 53 12.48 -12.41 -9.92
C SER A 53 11.64 -13.20 -10.93
N SER A 54 12.30 -13.89 -11.86
CA SER A 54 11.63 -14.83 -12.77
C SER A 54 10.89 -15.93 -12.02
N THR A 55 11.44 -16.35 -10.88
CA THR A 55 10.93 -17.42 -10.03
C THR A 55 9.85 -16.97 -9.03
N THR A 56 9.60 -15.66 -8.89
CA THR A 56 8.57 -15.16 -7.98
C THR A 56 7.20 -15.75 -8.36
N PRO A 57 6.49 -16.39 -7.40
CA PRO A 57 5.15 -16.92 -7.61
C PRO A 57 4.17 -15.86 -8.09
N ARG A 58 3.24 -16.26 -8.97
CA ARG A 58 2.30 -15.34 -9.60
C ARG A 58 1.35 -14.68 -8.60
N GLU A 59 1.00 -15.36 -7.52
CA GLU A 59 0.16 -14.81 -6.45
C GLU A 59 0.81 -13.65 -5.68
N GLN A 60 2.12 -13.45 -5.81
CA GLN A 60 2.82 -12.34 -5.14
C GLN A 60 2.79 -11.04 -5.94
N TYR A 61 2.37 -11.05 -7.22
CA TYR A 61 2.35 -9.84 -8.04
C TYR A 61 1.39 -9.94 -9.24
N PHE A 62 0.85 -8.79 -9.62
CA PHE A 62 0.16 -8.64 -10.89
C PHE A 62 1.14 -8.21 -11.99
N PRO A 63 1.21 -8.91 -13.14
CA PRO A 63 2.16 -8.56 -14.20
C PRO A 63 1.73 -7.32 -14.96
N LEU A 64 2.73 -6.53 -15.32
CA LEU A 64 2.57 -5.33 -16.13
C LEU A 64 3.46 -5.45 -17.38
N PRO A 65 3.15 -4.73 -18.46
CA PRO A 65 4.03 -4.66 -19.63
C PRO A 65 5.45 -4.24 -19.24
N PRO A 66 6.49 -4.91 -19.77
CA PRO A 66 7.87 -4.61 -19.38
C PRO A 66 8.24 -3.16 -19.68
N ARG A 67 9.05 -2.58 -18.79
CA ARG A 67 9.67 -1.25 -18.95
C ARG A 67 11.09 -1.40 -19.51
N LYS A 68 11.63 -0.36 -20.15
CA LYS A 68 13.07 -0.26 -20.53
C LYS A 68 14.05 -0.66 -19.41
N SER A 69 13.72 -0.39 -18.14
CA SER A 69 14.55 -0.74 -16.98
C SER A 69 14.34 -2.16 -16.43
N THR A 70 13.55 -2.98 -17.12
CA THR A 70 13.31 -4.39 -16.76
C THR A 70 14.46 -5.21 -17.33
N SER A 71 15.29 -5.78 -16.46
CA SER A 71 16.41 -6.60 -16.89
C SER A 71 15.93 -7.88 -17.58
N LYS A 72 16.77 -8.45 -18.46
CA LYS A 72 16.46 -9.71 -19.17
C LYS A 72 16.08 -10.81 -18.17
N GLY A 73 14.97 -11.50 -18.43
CA GLY A 73 14.44 -12.55 -17.56
C GLY A 73 13.77 -12.06 -16.28
N ARG A 74 13.73 -10.75 -16.01
CA ARG A 74 12.98 -10.18 -14.87
C ARG A 74 11.58 -9.78 -15.27
N LYS A 75 10.72 -9.64 -14.26
CA LYS A 75 9.31 -9.30 -14.45
C LYS A 75 9.02 -7.88 -13.95
N HIS A 76 8.07 -7.24 -14.61
CA HIS A 76 7.47 -5.98 -14.16
C HIS A 76 6.08 -6.24 -13.59
N GLY A 77 5.73 -5.61 -12.48
CA GLY A 77 4.43 -5.82 -11.86
C GLY A 77 4.10 -4.92 -10.67
N LEU A 78 2.85 -5.03 -10.24
CA LEU A 78 2.37 -4.55 -8.93
C LEU A 78 2.68 -5.63 -7.89
N HIS A 79 3.55 -5.34 -6.93
CA HIS A 79 4.10 -6.36 -6.04
C HIS A 79 3.31 -6.43 -4.73
N TYR A 80 2.39 -7.41 -4.62
CA TYR A 80 1.44 -7.54 -3.52
C TYR A 80 2.13 -7.76 -2.18
N ILE A 81 3.16 -8.60 -2.11
CA ILE A 81 3.87 -8.86 -0.84
C ILE A 81 4.57 -7.62 -0.27
N LYS A 82 4.70 -6.56 -1.07
CA LYS A 82 5.29 -5.28 -0.69
C LYS A 82 4.26 -4.16 -0.56
N MET A 83 2.97 -4.50 -0.55
CA MET A 83 1.91 -3.52 -0.32
C MET A 83 1.80 -3.16 1.17
N PHE A 84 1.30 -1.97 1.45
CA PHE A 84 1.13 -1.47 2.81
C PHE A 84 -0.09 -0.56 2.92
N PRO A 85 -0.72 -0.49 4.12
CA PRO A 85 -1.77 0.48 4.37
C PRO A 85 -1.19 1.88 4.38
N ILE A 86 -1.97 2.86 3.92
CA ILE A 86 -1.49 4.24 3.78
C ILE A 86 -2.62 5.22 4.07
N ARG A 87 -2.27 6.40 4.57
CA ARG A 87 -3.21 7.53 4.76
C ARG A 87 -2.99 8.58 3.69
N LYS A 88 -4.04 9.33 3.36
CA LYS A 88 -4.05 10.34 2.29
C LYS A 88 -3.00 11.45 2.49
N GLU A 89 -2.67 11.74 3.74
CA GLU A 89 -1.72 12.76 4.20
C GLU A 89 -0.28 12.46 3.75
N PHE A 90 0.04 11.18 3.54
CA PHE A 90 1.35 10.74 3.05
C PHE A 90 1.42 10.67 1.53
N LEU A 91 0.33 10.96 0.81
CA LEU A 91 0.27 10.82 -0.64
C LEU A 91 0.72 12.10 -1.32
N GLN A 92 1.68 11.96 -2.23
CA GLN A 92 2.18 13.03 -3.07
C GLN A 92 1.78 12.81 -4.52
N LYS A 93 1.55 13.91 -5.25
CA LYS A 93 1.20 13.84 -6.68
C LYS A 93 2.34 13.19 -7.47
N PHE A 94 1.98 12.19 -8.28
CA PHE A 94 2.85 11.61 -9.28
C PHE A 94 2.30 11.95 -10.67
N HIS A 95 3.09 12.66 -11.45
CA HIS A 95 2.69 13.14 -12.78
C HIS A 95 2.87 12.02 -13.81
N THR A 96 1.77 11.48 -14.32
CA THR A 96 1.76 10.45 -15.38
C THR A 96 1.43 11.03 -16.75
N ASP A 97 1.00 12.29 -16.81
CA ASP A 97 0.42 12.96 -17.97
C ASP A 97 1.43 13.27 -19.08
N LYS A 98 2.71 13.39 -18.75
CA LYS A 98 3.78 13.71 -19.72
C LYS A 98 4.59 12.51 -20.19
N ASP A 99 4.32 11.32 -19.65
CA ASP A 99 5.06 10.10 -19.96
C ASP A 99 4.16 9.08 -20.68
N PRO A 100 4.38 8.82 -21.98
CA PRO A 100 3.59 7.87 -22.76
C PRO A 100 3.51 6.47 -22.15
N TYR A 101 4.57 6.04 -21.45
CA TYR A 101 4.58 4.75 -20.77
C TYR A 101 3.55 4.71 -19.64
N TYR A 102 3.55 5.73 -18.76
CA TYR A 102 2.57 5.77 -17.67
C TYR A 102 1.15 6.00 -18.18
N GLN A 103 0.94 6.77 -19.25
CA GLN A 103 -0.38 6.89 -19.88
C GLN A 103 -0.91 5.54 -20.38
N MET A 104 -0.08 4.75 -21.07
CA MET A 104 -0.43 3.39 -21.50
C MET A 104 -0.71 2.49 -20.29
N LEU A 105 0.13 2.57 -19.26
CA LEU A 105 0.03 1.75 -18.06
C LEU A 105 -1.24 2.04 -17.26
N VAL A 106 -1.65 3.31 -17.15
CA VAL A 106 -2.94 3.71 -16.56
C VAL A 106 -4.09 3.01 -17.29
N LYS A 107 -4.14 3.09 -18.62
CA LYS A 107 -5.16 2.41 -19.43
C LYS A 107 -5.15 0.89 -19.23
N PHE A 108 -3.96 0.29 -19.14
CA PHE A 108 -3.80 -1.15 -18.91
C PHE A 108 -4.35 -1.57 -17.53
N ILE A 109 -4.00 -0.82 -16.49
CA ILE A 109 -4.47 -1.06 -15.11
C ILE A 109 -5.97 -0.83 -15.00
N ASP A 110 -6.51 0.24 -15.58
CA ASP A 110 -7.94 0.56 -15.49
C ASP A 110 -8.80 -0.54 -16.13
N LYS A 111 -8.37 -1.10 -17.25
CA LYS A 111 -9.04 -2.25 -17.89
C LYS A 111 -9.07 -3.51 -17.01
N ARG A 112 -8.12 -3.65 -16.07
CA ARG A 112 -7.94 -4.85 -15.22
C ARG A 112 -8.15 -4.55 -13.74
N LYS A 113 -8.75 -3.39 -13.42
CA LYS A 113 -8.93 -2.90 -12.06
C LYS A 113 -9.58 -3.95 -11.17
N LYS A 114 -10.71 -4.55 -11.59
CA LYS A 114 -11.43 -5.54 -10.78
C LYS A 114 -10.52 -6.71 -10.36
N GLN A 115 -9.79 -7.29 -11.31
CA GLN A 115 -8.85 -8.37 -11.07
C GLN A 115 -7.76 -7.95 -10.06
N ILE A 116 -7.16 -6.77 -10.24
CA ILE A 116 -6.11 -6.28 -9.33
C ILE A 116 -6.63 -6.12 -7.90
N ILE A 117 -7.87 -5.63 -7.73
CA ILE A 117 -8.50 -5.49 -6.40
C ILE A 117 -8.73 -6.87 -5.78
N THR A 118 -9.28 -7.81 -6.56
CA THR A 118 -9.55 -9.18 -6.10
C THR A 118 -8.26 -9.86 -5.65
N GLU A 119 -7.23 -9.91 -6.51
CA GLU A 119 -5.94 -10.55 -6.18
C GLU A 119 -5.25 -9.89 -4.98
N ALA A 120 -5.32 -8.55 -4.86
CA ALA A 120 -4.76 -7.84 -3.71
C ALA A 120 -5.52 -8.14 -2.41
N GLN A 121 -6.85 -8.25 -2.47
CA GLN A 121 -7.67 -8.64 -1.31
C GLN A 121 -7.40 -10.09 -0.92
N GLU A 122 -7.30 -11.01 -1.88
CA GLU A 122 -6.97 -12.41 -1.61
C GLU A 122 -5.61 -12.57 -0.92
N TYR A 123 -4.59 -11.81 -1.36
CA TYR A 123 -3.31 -11.77 -0.67
C TYR A 123 -3.47 -11.24 0.77
N LEU A 124 -4.26 -10.17 0.96
CA LEU A 124 -4.48 -9.57 2.28
C LEU A 124 -5.26 -10.51 3.22
N ASP A 125 -6.23 -11.26 2.70
CA ASP A 125 -7.02 -12.22 3.47
C ASP A 125 -6.13 -13.40 3.95
N LYS A 126 -5.24 -13.89 3.07
CA LYS A 126 -4.20 -14.87 3.44
C LYS A 126 -3.25 -14.29 4.50
N TYR A 127 -2.86 -13.03 4.35
CA TYR A 127 -2.07 -12.34 5.36
C TYR A 127 -2.87 -12.25 6.67
N GLU A 128 -4.12 -11.86 6.67
CA GLU A 128 -4.92 -11.77 7.90
C GLU A 128 -5.07 -13.13 8.61
N SER A 129 -5.13 -14.25 7.86
CA SER A 129 -5.20 -15.61 8.42
C SER A 129 -3.87 -16.18 8.96
N GLY A 130 -2.79 -15.39 8.93
CA GLY A 130 -1.48 -15.78 9.46
C GLY A 130 -0.51 -16.35 8.40
N TYR A 131 -0.93 -16.51 7.14
CA TYR A 131 -0.01 -16.91 6.08
C TYR A 131 0.91 -15.75 5.67
N ARG A 132 2.23 -15.91 5.81
CA ARG A 132 3.24 -14.89 5.46
C ARG A 132 4.20 -15.44 4.43
N PHE A 133 4.34 -14.74 3.31
CA PHE A 133 5.49 -14.98 2.43
C PHE A 133 6.75 -14.45 3.10
N GLU A 134 7.87 -15.11 2.83
CA GLU A 134 9.19 -14.58 3.15
C GLU A 134 9.37 -13.20 2.49
N TYR A 135 10.02 -12.28 3.20
CA TYR A 135 10.23 -10.89 2.75
C TYR A 135 8.94 -10.10 2.54
N ALA A 136 7.79 -10.52 3.08
CA ALA A 136 6.60 -9.69 3.06
C ALA A 136 6.76 -8.45 3.96
N THR A 137 6.21 -7.33 3.53
CA THR A 137 6.06 -6.13 4.36
C THR A 137 5.26 -6.44 5.62
N ASP A 138 5.63 -5.83 6.75
CA ASP A 138 4.91 -5.92 8.01
C ASP A 138 3.66 -5.03 7.98
N ILE A 139 2.65 -5.48 7.23
CA ILE A 139 1.35 -4.82 7.10
C ILE A 139 0.69 -4.61 8.47
N HIS A 140 0.84 -5.55 9.41
CA HIS A 140 0.23 -5.42 10.74
C HIS A 140 0.92 -4.35 11.58
N GLY A 141 2.25 -4.36 11.65
CA GLY A 141 3.02 -3.32 12.32
C GLY A 141 2.69 -1.94 11.76
N ILE A 142 2.70 -1.78 10.43
CA ILE A 142 2.40 -0.49 9.79
C ILE A 142 0.96 -0.05 10.10
N TYR A 143 0.01 -0.99 10.07
CA TYR A 143 -1.38 -0.70 10.43
C TYR A 143 -1.49 -0.14 11.86
N LEU A 144 -0.85 -0.77 12.84
CA LEU A 144 -0.87 -0.32 14.23
C LEU A 144 -0.21 1.06 14.38
N THR A 145 0.95 1.26 13.76
CA THR A 145 1.64 2.56 13.75
C THR A 145 0.75 3.67 13.20
N LEU A 146 -0.02 3.40 12.14
CA LEU A 146 -0.96 4.37 11.58
C LEU A 146 -2.16 4.64 12.50
N GLN A 147 -2.65 3.65 13.24
CA GLN A 147 -3.74 3.86 14.22
C GLN A 147 -3.26 4.70 15.41
N GLU A 148 -2.04 4.45 15.89
CA GLU A 148 -1.45 5.17 17.02
C GLU A 148 -1.11 6.62 16.66
N ALA A 149 -0.47 6.84 15.50
CA ALA A 149 -0.11 8.18 15.05
C ALA A 149 -1.33 9.02 14.64
N PHE A 150 -2.44 8.38 14.27
CA PHE A 150 -3.64 9.04 13.78
C PHE A 150 -4.91 8.37 14.30
N PRO A 151 -5.19 8.50 15.61
CA PRO A 151 -6.35 7.87 16.21
C PRO A 151 -7.65 8.37 15.57
N ALA A 152 -8.62 7.48 15.44
CA ALA A 152 -9.96 7.87 15.02
C ALA A 152 -10.54 8.87 16.03
N LYS A 153 -11.20 9.93 15.53
CA LYS A 153 -11.82 10.97 16.36
C LYS A 153 -12.86 10.44 17.36
N GLU A 154 -13.32 9.19 17.21
CA GLU A 154 -14.28 8.54 18.11
C GLU A 154 -13.71 8.31 19.53
N ALA A 155 -12.38 8.18 19.68
CA ALA A 155 -11.77 8.01 21.02
C ALA A 155 -11.69 9.31 21.83
N ALA A 156 -11.79 10.49 21.19
CA ALA A 156 -11.69 11.77 21.87
C ALA A 156 -12.99 12.16 22.61
N TYR A 157 -14.14 11.66 22.15
CA TYR A 157 -15.44 12.04 22.73
C TYR A 157 -15.74 11.33 24.06
N VAL A 158 -15.20 10.12 24.27
CA VAL A 158 -15.45 9.35 25.49
C VAL A 158 -14.63 9.88 26.69
N VAL A 159 -13.46 10.48 26.44
CA VAL A 159 -12.58 10.98 27.51
C VAL A 159 -12.98 12.37 28.00
N GLU A 160 -13.61 13.21 27.16
CA GLU A 160 -14.17 14.50 27.58
C GLU A 160 -15.47 14.33 28.36
N SER A 161 -16.34 13.38 27.99
CA SER A 161 -17.61 13.11 28.69
C SER A 161 -17.44 12.58 30.12
N SER A 162 -16.30 11.95 30.46
CA SER A 162 -16.07 11.39 31.80
C SER A 162 -15.42 12.39 32.78
N LYS A 163 -15.11 13.62 32.34
CA LYS A 163 -14.53 14.66 33.22
C LYS A 163 -15.55 15.67 33.76
N ASP A 164 -16.79 15.61 33.27
CA ASP A 164 -17.85 16.54 33.64
C ASP A 164 -18.84 15.97 34.67
N GLU A 165 -18.75 14.68 35.04
CA GLU A 165 -19.65 14.07 36.05
C GLU A 165 -19.12 14.17 37.49
N ASP A 166 -17.83 14.49 37.72
CA ASP A 166 -17.23 14.56 39.07
C ASP A 166 -17.25 15.96 39.71
N LYS A 167 -18.11 16.88 39.25
CA LYS A 167 -18.24 18.23 39.83
C LYS A 167 -19.61 18.54 40.46
N ASN A 168 -20.48 17.55 40.61
CA ASN A 168 -21.79 17.72 41.26
C ASN A 168 -22.06 16.65 42.33
N LEU A 169 -21.17 16.56 43.32
CA LEU A 169 -21.43 15.89 44.61
C LEU A 169 -20.75 16.68 45.75
#